data_AF-A0A7C5YXY8-F1
#
_entry.id   AF-A0A7C5YXY8-F1
#
_cell.length_a   1.000
_cell.length_b   1.000
_cell.length_c   1.000
_cell.angle_alpha   90.00
_cell.angle_beta   90.00
_cell.angle_gamma   90.00
#
_symmetry.space_group_name_H-M   'P 1'
#
loop_
_entity.id
_entity.type
_entity.pdbx_description
1 polymer ?
#
loop_
_entity_poly.entity_id
_entity_poly.type
_entity_poly.pdbx_seq_one_letter_code
_entity_poly.pdbx_strand_id
1 'polypeptide(L)'
;MYGKYSRCCGGGGLIRLAIPPLASQIAIDRIIEDIVGLDVQAIITSCPTCVKTLFDASSIAENIYGVSLKVLDIIDLVYEAMG
;
A
#
# COMPACT_ATOMS: atom_id res chain seq x y z
N MET A 1 -19.01 -4.76 -0.04
CA MET A 1 -18.18 -5.18 1.12
C MET A 1 -16.77 -4.64 0.90
N TYR A 2 -16.59 -3.32 1.11
CA TYR A 2 -15.32 -2.60 1.08
C TYR A 2 -15.48 -1.47 2.10
N GLY A 3 -14.50 -1.25 2.98
CA GLY A 3 -14.57 -0.10 3.87
C GLY A 3 -14.56 1.17 3.02
N LYS A 4 -15.52 2.07 3.22
CA LYS A 4 -15.65 3.33 2.46
C LYS A 4 -14.34 4.14 2.40
N TYR A 5 -13.48 3.95 3.40
CA TYR A 5 -12.20 4.62 3.55
C TYR A 5 -11.00 3.66 3.53
N SER A 6 -11.19 2.39 3.13
CA SER A 6 -10.14 1.37 3.14
C SER A 6 -10.39 0.32 2.05
N ARG A 7 -9.86 0.59 0.86
CA ARG A 7 -9.88 -0.33 -0.28
C ARG A 7 -8.88 -1.45 -0.09
N CYS A 8 -9.16 -2.62 -0.69
CA CYS A 8 -8.22 -3.74 -0.74
C CYS A 8 -6.90 -3.32 -1.42
N CYS A 9 -5.76 -3.90 -1.02
CA CYS A 9 -4.47 -3.67 -1.67
C CYS A 9 -4.29 -4.45 -2.98
N GLY A 10 -5.21 -5.36 -3.33
CA GLY A 10 -5.11 -6.22 -4.51
C GLY A 10 -4.22 -7.46 -4.37
N GLY A 11 -3.50 -7.61 -3.25
CA GLY A 11 -2.56 -8.72 -3.06
C GLY A 11 -3.19 -10.04 -2.56
N GLY A 12 -4.31 -9.96 -1.83
CA GLY A 12 -4.99 -11.10 -1.22
C GLY A 12 -5.76 -11.98 -2.22
N GLY A 13 -6.39 -13.05 -1.73
CA GLY A 13 -7.24 -13.93 -2.57
C GLY A 13 -6.48 -14.62 -3.72
N LEU A 14 -5.18 -14.84 -3.54
CA LEU A 14 -4.25 -15.36 -4.56
C LEU A 14 -4.06 -14.47 -5.80
N ILE A 15 -4.64 -13.26 -5.85
CA ILE A 15 -4.58 -12.38 -7.03
C ILE A 15 -3.14 -12.02 -7.38
N ARG A 16 -2.28 -11.75 -6.39
CA ARG A 16 -0.85 -11.47 -6.64
C ARG A 16 -0.12 -12.60 -7.34
N LEU A 17 -0.55 -13.85 -7.17
CA LEU A 17 0.05 -15.03 -7.82
C LEU A 17 -0.63 -15.36 -9.14
N ALA A 18 -1.96 -15.30 -9.18
CA ALA A 18 -2.75 -15.70 -10.34
C ALA A 18 -2.79 -14.62 -11.43
N ILE A 19 -2.86 -13.34 -11.04
CA ILE A 19 -3.00 -12.19 -11.95
C ILE A 19 -2.13 -11.01 -11.42
N PRO A 20 -0.78 -11.13 -11.46
CA PRO A 20 0.11 -10.11 -10.90
C PRO A 20 -0.12 -8.67 -11.42
N PRO A 21 -0.38 -8.44 -12.73
CA PRO A 21 -0.64 -7.08 -13.23
C PRO A 21 -1.86 -6.43 -12.58
N LEU A 22 -2.91 -7.22 -12.30
CA LEU A 22 -4.12 -6.73 -11.65
C LEU A 22 -3.84 -6.36 -10.18
N ALA A 23 -3.06 -7.18 -9.47
CA ALA A 23 -2.66 -6.86 -8.10
C ALA A 23 -1.89 -5.53 -8.04
N SER A 24 -0.93 -5.34 -8.95
CA SER A 24 -0.16 -4.09 -9.04
C SER A 24 -1.04 -2.89 -9.38
N GLN A 25 -1.94 -3.04 -10.36
CA GLN A 25 -2.85 -1.97 -10.75
C GLN A 25 -3.73 -1.52 -9.57
N ILE A 26 -4.39 -2.45 -8.88
CA ILE A 26 -5.24 -2.14 -7.72
C ILE A 26 -4.44 -1.42 -6.62
N ALA A 27 -3.21 -1.84 -6.37
CA ALA A 27 -2.35 -1.23 -5.36
C ALA A 27 -1.93 0.20 -5.75
N ILE A 28 -1.58 0.44 -7.02
CA ILE A 28 -1.24 1.76 -7.54
C ILE A 28 -2.47 2.68 -7.51
N ASP A 29 -3.62 2.21 -7.99
CA ASP A 29 -4.87 2.99 -7.97
C ASP A 29 -5.20 3.43 -6.54
N ARG A 30 -5.05 2.54 -5.56
CA ARG A 30 -5.24 2.89 -4.15
C ARG A 30 -4.27 3.99 -3.68
N ILE A 31 -3.01 3.98 -4.11
CA ILE A 31 -2.04 5.02 -3.75
C ILE A 31 -2.43 6.36 -4.39
N ILE A 32 -2.70 6.36 -5.68
CA ILE A 32 -2.95 7.59 -6.45
C ILE A 32 -4.31 8.20 -6.13
N GLU A 33 -5.37 7.39 -6.07
CA GLU A 33 -6.73 7.88 -5.89
C GLU A 33 -7.06 8.20 -4.42
N ASP A 34 -6.61 7.34 -3.49
CA ASP A 34 -7.03 7.46 -2.09
C ASP A 34 -6.02 8.20 -1.20
N ILE A 35 -4.72 8.20 -1.53
CA ILE A 35 -3.66 8.56 -0.58
C ILE A 35 -2.92 9.84 -0.97
N VAL A 36 -2.57 10.03 -2.24
CA VAL A 36 -1.78 11.20 -2.71
C VAL A 36 -2.41 12.53 -2.30
N GLY A 37 -3.74 12.63 -2.31
CA GLY A 37 -4.44 13.87 -1.93
C GLY A 37 -4.50 14.16 -0.42
N LEU A 38 -4.01 13.26 0.44
CA LEU A 38 -4.15 13.38 1.89
C LEU A 38 -2.94 14.00 2.60
N ASP A 39 -1.84 14.29 1.89
CA ASP A 39 -0.59 14.82 2.46
C ASP A 39 -0.06 13.98 3.64
N VAL A 40 -0.02 12.66 3.46
CA VAL A 40 0.47 11.71 4.46
C VAL A 40 1.87 11.19 4.11
N GLN A 41 2.63 10.80 5.14
CA GLN A 41 4.01 10.33 4.98
C GLN A 41 4.13 8.81 4.90
N ALA A 42 3.13 8.08 5.40
CA ALA A 42 3.18 6.64 5.53
C ALA A 42 1.81 5.98 5.42
N ILE A 43 1.81 4.74 4.92
CA ILE A 43 0.71 3.79 4.97
C ILE A 43 1.03 2.74 6.02
N ILE A 44 0.15 2.60 7.02
CA ILE A 44 0.31 1.63 8.11
C ILE A 44 -0.72 0.50 7.94
N THR A 45 -0.29 -0.75 8.09
CA THR A 45 -1.15 -1.93 7.96
C THR A 45 -0.64 -3.05 8.87
N SER A 46 -1.52 -3.94 9.33
CA SER A 46 -1.14 -5.14 10.10
C SER A 46 -1.14 -6.43 9.26
N CYS A 47 -1.34 -6.30 7.94
CA CYS A 47 -1.39 -7.41 7.01
C CYS A 47 -0.08 -7.51 6.21
N PRO A 48 0.70 -8.61 6.33
CA PRO A 48 1.95 -8.79 5.60
C PRO A 48 1.80 -8.74 4.08
N THR A 49 0.68 -9.25 3.54
CA THR A 49 0.39 -9.16 2.10
C THR A 49 0.17 -7.73 1.66
N CYS A 50 -0.49 -6.90 2.47
CA CYS A 50 -0.65 -5.48 2.18
C CYS A 50 0.70 -4.75 2.23
N VAL A 51 1.53 -5.01 3.23
CA VAL A 51 2.89 -4.42 3.32
C VAL A 51 3.64 -4.68 2.02
N LYS A 52 3.76 -5.95 1.61
CA LYS A 52 4.51 -6.30 0.40
C LYS A 52 3.90 -5.68 -0.87
N THR A 53 2.59 -5.79 -1.03
CA THR A 53 1.93 -5.34 -2.28
C THR A 53 1.95 -3.81 -2.42
N LEU A 54 1.72 -3.08 -1.32
CA LEU A 54 1.73 -1.63 -1.32
C LEU A 54 3.16 -1.07 -1.38
N PHE A 55 4.15 -1.75 -0.80
CA PHE A 55 5.56 -1.36 -0.94
C PHE A 55 6.04 -1.47 -2.40
N ASP A 56 5.68 -2.56 -3.08
CA ASP A 56 6.00 -2.72 -4.50
C ASP A 56 5.32 -1.60 -5.33
N ALA A 57 4.07 -1.26 -4.99
CA ALA A 57 3.32 -0.19 -5.66
C ALA A 57 3.83 1.22 -5.34
N SER A 58 4.25 1.49 -4.10
CA SER A 58 4.81 2.80 -3.70
C SER A 58 6.13 3.06 -4.41
N SER A 59 6.96 2.03 -4.59
CA SER A 59 8.20 2.11 -5.39
C SER A 59 7.90 2.50 -6.84
N ILE A 60 6.84 1.95 -7.44
CA ILE A 60 6.41 2.32 -8.80
C ILE A 60 5.88 3.75 -8.81
N ALA A 61 5.06 4.12 -7.82
CA ALA A 61 4.47 5.44 -7.73
C ALA A 61 5.52 6.55 -7.56
N GLU A 62 6.58 6.27 -6.80
CA GLU A 62 7.72 7.18 -6.64
C GLU A 62 8.43 7.41 -7.98
N ASN A 63 8.71 6.34 -8.74
CA ASN A 63 9.40 6.44 -10.02
C ASN A 63 8.58 7.13 -11.12
N ILE A 64 7.25 6.95 -11.14
CA ILE A 64 6.39 7.45 -12.23
C ILE A 64 5.76 8.81 -11.87
N TYR A 65 5.34 8.99 -10.62
CA TYR A 65 4.56 10.15 -10.18
C TYR A 65 5.30 11.04 -9.17
N GLY A 66 6.53 10.67 -8.76
CA GLY A 66 7.29 11.44 -7.77
C GLY A 66 6.71 11.40 -6.36
N VAL A 67 5.85 10.41 -6.07
CA VAL A 67 5.19 10.26 -4.77
C VAL A 67 6.00 9.33 -3.89
N SER A 68 6.65 9.87 -2.86
CA SER A 68 7.39 9.08 -1.88
C SER A 68 6.52 8.80 -0.66
N LEU A 69 6.24 7.51 -0.38
CA LEU A 69 5.42 7.04 0.73
C LEU A 69 6.09 5.86 1.42
N LYS A 70 6.18 5.93 2.75
CA LYS A 70 6.59 4.76 3.55
C LYS A 70 5.44 3.76 3.63
N VAL A 71 5.76 2.48 3.62
CA VAL A 71 4.79 1.40 3.87
C VAL A 71 5.32 0.58 5.03
N LEU A 72 4.60 0.56 6.14
CA LEU A 72 5.06 -0.05 7.40
C LEU A 72 4.05 -1.06 7.91
N ASP A 73 4.55 -2.12 8.55
CA ASP A 73 3.72 -2.88 9.48
C ASP A 73 3.43 -2.03 10.72
N ILE A 74 2.30 -2.27 11.39
CA ILE A 74 1.99 -1.59 12.65
C ILE A 74 3.07 -1.84 13.72
N ILE A 75 3.71 -3.01 13.71
CA ILE A 75 4.80 -3.34 14.62
C ILE A 75 6.02 -2.47 14.35
N ASP A 76 6.36 -2.20 13.09
CA ASP A 76 7.49 -1.33 12.72
C ASP A 76 7.28 0.09 13.28
N LEU A 77 6.06 0.61 13.16
CA LEU A 77 5.71 1.93 13.70
C LEU A 77 5.83 1.98 15.23
N VAL A 78 5.34 0.94 15.92
CA VAL A 78 5.46 0.85 17.38
C VAL A 78 6.92 0.77 17.79
N TYR A 79 7.73 -0.01 17.08
CA TYR A 79 9.16 -0.12 17.34
C TYR A 79 9.88 1.22 17.14
N GLU A 80 9.61 1.94 16.04
CA GLU A 80 10.17 3.30 15.82
C GLU A 80 9.79 4.28 16.94
N ALA A 81 8.60 4.14 17.53
CA ALA A 81 8.14 4.98 18.63
C ALA A 81 8.80 4.64 19.99
N MET A 82 9.40 3.45 20.13
CA MET A 82 10.04 2.99 21.37
C MET A 82 11.50 3.43 21.53
N GLY A 83 12.14 3.93 20.45
CA GLY A 83 13.54 4.34 20.42
C GLY A 83 14.52 3.19 20.22
#